data_AF-A0A940TQ01-F1
#
_entry.id   AF-A0A940TQ01-F1
#
_cell.length_a   1.000
_cell.length_b   1.000
_cell.length_c   1.000
_cell.angle_alpha   90.00
_cell.angle_beta   90.00
_cell.angle_gamma   90.00
#
_symmetry.space_group_name_H-M   'P 1'
#
loop_
_entity.id
_entity.type
_entity.pdbx_description
1 polymer ?
#
loop_
_entity_poly.entity_id
_entity_poly.type
_entity_poly.pdbx_seq_one_letter_code
_entity_poly.pdbx_strand_id
1 'polypeptide(L)'
;SDMVIEVFAMESALLRAMKSMEKFGDEKSQIQKAMVQVYVNDAFNRLEGFAKQAFAAIAEGDILRTQLSALKKLTRFTPVNTIGLRREIADAVIKVGKYPF
;
A
#
# COMPACT_ATOMS: atom_id res chain seq x y z
N SER A 1 -6.55 -4.88 15.43
CA SER A 1 -5.09 -4.69 15.36
C SER A 1 -4.57 -4.58 13.94
N ASP A 2 -5.21 -5.20 12.94
CA ASP A 2 -4.69 -5.31 11.57
C ASP A 2 -4.48 -3.95 10.86
N MET A 3 -5.41 -3.00 11.03
CA MET A 3 -5.26 -1.67 10.41
C MET A 3 -3.98 -0.94 10.86
N VAL A 4 -3.62 -1.05 12.15
CA VAL A 4 -2.40 -0.40 12.67
C VAL A 4 -1.15 -1.06 12.10
N ILE A 5 -1.17 -2.39 11.95
CA ILE A 5 -0.08 -3.14 11.34
C ILE A 5 0.11 -2.74 9.87
N GLU A 6 -0.98 -2.64 9.10
CA GLU A 6 -0.91 -2.20 7.70
C GLU A 6 -0.37 -0.77 7.59
N VAL A 7 -0.83 0.17 8.43
CA VAL A 7 -0.31 1.56 8.43
C VAL A 7 1.18 1.58 8.74
N PHE A 8 1.61 0.88 9.79
CA PHE A 8 3.02 0.81 10.16
C PHE A 8 3.89 0.22 9.06
N ALA A 9 3.43 -0.85 8.42
CA ALA A 9 4.16 -1.50 7.33
C ALA A 9 4.24 -0.62 6.07
N MET A 10 3.14 0.05 5.70
CA MET A 10 3.11 1.00 4.58
C MET A 10 4.08 2.16 4.81
N GLU A 11 4.05 2.78 5.99
CA GLU A 11 4.94 3.89 6.35
C GLU A 11 6.40 3.44 6.37
N SER A 12 6.69 2.31 7.02
CA SER A 12 8.05 1.76 7.10
C SER A 12 8.64 1.47 5.72
N ALA A 13 7.84 0.89 4.81
CA ALA A 13 8.28 0.57 3.46
C ALA A 13 8.50 1.86 2.64
N LEU A 14 7.59 2.83 2.74
CA LEU A 14 7.71 4.12 2.06
C LEU A 14 8.98 4.87 2.49
N LEU A 15 9.20 5.02 3.80
CA LEU A 15 10.38 5.70 4.33
C LEU A 15 11.69 5.00 3.92
N ARG A 16 11.69 3.67 3.84
CA ARG A 16 12.84 2.90 3.36
C ARG A 16 13.12 3.15 1.87
N ALA A 17 12.09 3.22 1.04
CA ALA A 17 12.26 3.53 -0.38
C ALA A 17 12.76 4.96 -0.59
N MET A 18 12.17 5.94 0.12
CA MET A 18 12.63 7.34 0.09
C MET A 18 14.11 7.47 0.49
N LYS A 19 14.50 6.84 1.60
CA LYS A 19 15.90 6.81 2.03
C LYS A 19 16.85 6.16 1.01
N SER A 20 16.38 5.14 0.30
CA SER A 20 17.16 4.50 -0.77
C SER A 20 17.34 5.43 -1.96
N MET A 21 16.28 6.15 -2.35
CA MET A 21 16.31 7.16 -3.41
C MET A 21 17.24 8.31 -3.07
N GLU A 22 17.21 8.81 -1.83
CA GLU A 22 18.13 9.86 -1.36
C GLU A 22 19.59 9.40 -1.38
N LYS A 23 19.86 8.13 -1.01
CA LYS A 23 21.23 7.61 -0.91
C LYS A 23 21.83 7.18 -2.25
N PHE A 24 21.04 6.58 -3.13
CA PHE A 24 21.53 5.91 -4.34
C PHE A 24 21.03 6.52 -5.65
N GLY A 25 20.07 7.45 -5.59
CA GLY A 25 19.39 8.05 -6.75
C GLY A 25 18.14 7.27 -7.18
N ASP A 26 17.27 7.94 -7.94
CA ASP A 26 15.97 7.40 -8.40
C ASP A 26 16.16 6.18 -9.33
N GLU A 27 17.11 6.23 -10.26
CA GLU A 27 17.39 5.11 -11.19
C GLU A 27 17.79 3.83 -10.47
N LYS A 28 18.65 3.92 -9.45
CA LYS A 28 19.09 2.75 -8.67
C LYS A 28 18.04 2.25 -7.68
N SER A 29 16.96 3.02 -7.48
CA SER A 29 15.90 2.74 -6.50
C SER A 29 14.55 2.38 -7.14
N GLN A 30 14.53 2.17 -8.46
CA GLN A 30 13.31 1.87 -9.22
C GLN A 30 12.56 0.66 -8.67
N ILE A 31 13.27 -0.43 -8.36
CA ILE A 31 12.61 -1.65 -7.86
C ILE A 31 12.04 -1.45 -6.45
N GLN A 32 12.72 -0.71 -5.56
CA GLN A 32 12.18 -0.34 -4.24
C GLN A 32 10.90 0.48 -4.38
N LYS A 33 10.89 1.45 -5.31
CA LYS A 33 9.73 2.29 -5.61
C LYS A 33 8.56 1.46 -6.13
N ALA A 34 8.81 0.58 -7.10
CA ALA A 34 7.80 -0.34 -7.64
C ALA A 34 7.21 -1.25 -6.55
N MET A 35 8.06 -1.82 -5.68
CA MET A 35 7.60 -2.66 -4.57
C MET A 35 6.70 -1.90 -3.59
N VAL A 36 7.09 -0.69 -3.18
CA VAL A 36 6.27 0.12 -2.26
C VAL A 36 4.96 0.51 -2.90
N GLN A 37 4.96 0.90 -4.19
CA GLN A 37 3.73 1.22 -4.91
C GLN A 37 2.77 0.04 -4.95
N VAL A 38 3.27 -1.18 -5.23
CA VAL A 38 2.45 -2.40 -5.19
C VAL A 38 1.93 -2.65 -3.77
N TYR A 39 2.82 -2.62 -2.77
CA TYR A 39 2.45 -2.94 -1.39
C TYR A 39 1.40 -1.98 -0.84
N VAL A 40 1.61 -0.67 -0.98
CA VAL A 40 0.68 0.36 -0.50
C VAL A 40 -0.66 0.25 -1.22
N ASN A 41 -0.67 0.02 -2.54
CA ASN A 41 -1.92 -0.13 -3.29
C ASN A 41 -2.79 -1.29 -2.75
N ASP A 42 -2.17 -2.45 -2.51
CA ASP A 42 -2.88 -3.61 -1.97
C ASP A 42 -3.29 -3.42 -0.50
N ALA A 43 -2.38 -2.89 0.32
CA ALA A 43 -2.58 -2.68 1.76
C ALA A 43 -3.71 -1.70 2.03
N PHE A 44 -3.84 -0.66 1.21
CA PHE A 44 -4.90 0.33 1.35
C PHE A 44 -6.29 -0.27 1.08
N ASN A 45 -6.40 -1.21 0.13
CA ASN A 45 -7.64 -1.97 -0.10
C ASN A 45 -8.01 -2.85 1.10
N ARG A 46 -7.03 -3.51 1.73
CA ARG A 46 -7.26 -4.29 2.96
C ARG A 46 -7.69 -3.40 4.12
N LEU A 47 -7.02 -2.26 4.29
CA LEU A 47 -7.33 -1.27 5.33
C LEU A 47 -8.76 -0.73 5.19
N GLU A 48 -9.21 -0.40 3.98
CA GLU A 48 -10.60 -0.01 3.75
C GLU A 48 -11.58 -1.13 4.13
N GLY A 49 -11.26 -2.38 3.80
CA GLY A 49 -12.05 -3.56 4.17
C GLY A 49 -12.20 -3.70 5.69
N PHE A 50 -11.09 -3.59 6.43
CA PHE A 50 -11.12 -3.66 7.90
C PHE A 50 -11.92 -2.51 8.53
N ALA A 51 -11.80 -1.29 8.01
CA ALA A 51 -12.55 -0.14 8.49
C ALA A 51 -14.07 -0.32 8.27
N LYS A 52 -14.48 -0.85 7.10
CA LYS A 52 -15.89 -1.16 6.81
C LYS A 52 -16.47 -2.17 7.81
N GLN A 53 -15.73 -3.25 8.09
CA GLN A 53 -16.15 -4.26 9.06
C GLN A 53 -16.28 -3.67 10.47
N ALA A 54 -15.31 -2.87 10.89
CA ALA A 54 -15.34 -2.21 12.20
C ALA A 54 -16.54 -1.26 12.33
N PHE A 55 -16.83 -0.44 11.32
CA PHE A 55 -17.99 0.46 11.36
C PHE A 55 -19.32 -0.29 11.39
N ALA A 56 -19.46 -1.36 10.61
CA ALA A 56 -20.66 -2.19 10.60
C ALA A 56 -20.91 -2.90 11.94
N ALA A 57 -19.86 -3.12 12.75
CA ALA A 57 -19.98 -3.74 14.06
C ALA A 57 -20.40 -2.75 15.18
N ILE A 58 -20.21 -1.43 14.97
CA ILE A 58 -20.43 -0.42 16.03
C ILE A 58 -21.55 0.58 15.70
N ALA A 59 -22.05 0.60 14.46
CA ALA A 59 -23.05 1.54 14.02
C ALA A 59 -24.00 0.91 12.99
N GLU A 60 -25.23 1.41 12.99
CA GLU A 60 -26.27 1.00 12.05
C GLU A 60 -26.98 2.24 11.45
N GLY A 61 -27.88 2.01 10.50
CA GLY A 61 -28.73 3.05 9.92
C GLY A 61 -27.95 4.23 9.34
N ASP A 62 -28.40 5.45 9.66
CA ASP A 62 -27.83 6.68 9.10
C ASP A 62 -26.45 7.03 9.65
N ILE A 63 -26.13 6.59 10.87
CA ILE A 63 -24.79 6.75 11.45
C ILE A 63 -23.79 5.94 10.63
N LEU A 64 -24.10 4.67 10.35
CA LEU A 64 -23.24 3.82 9.52
C LEU A 64 -23.04 4.42 8.12
N ARG A 65 -24.11 4.90 7.47
CA ARG A 65 -24.03 5.54 6.14
C ARG A 65 -23.10 6.75 6.15
N THR A 66 -23.15 7.54 7.22
CA THR A 66 -22.29 8.72 7.40
C THR A 66 -20.82 8.31 7.54
N GLN A 67 -20.52 7.32 8.38
CA GLN A 67 -19.15 6.82 8.59
C GLN A 67 -18.57 6.21 7.31
N LEU A 68 -19.35 5.41 6.58
CA LEU A 68 -18.92 4.83 5.30
C LEU A 68 -18.67 5.91 4.23
N SER A 69 -19.45 6.99 4.24
CA SER A 69 -19.25 8.13 3.34
C SER A 69 -17.97 8.91 3.67
N ALA A 70 -17.66 9.07 4.96
CA ALA A 70 -16.39 9.65 5.40
C ALA A 70 -15.21 8.76 5.01
N LEU A 71 -15.32 7.44 5.24
CA LEU A 71 -14.30 6.47 4.85
C LEU A 71 -14.00 6.54 3.35
N LYS A 72 -15.02 6.58 2.49
CA LYS A 72 -14.84 6.70 1.03
C LYS A 72 -14.08 7.96 0.59
N LYS A 73 -14.15 9.05 1.37
CA LYS A 73 -13.37 10.26 1.11
C LYS A 73 -11.90 10.06 1.50
N LEU A 74 -11.66 9.42 2.65
CA LEU A 74 -10.31 9.11 3.14
C LEU A 74 -9.61 8.06 2.29
N THR A 75 -10.35 7.11 1.72
CA THR A 75 -9.79 6.02 0.92
C THR A 75 -9.80 6.27 -0.59
N ARG A 76 -10.06 7.50 -1.02
CA ARG A 76 -10.05 7.83 -2.45
C ARG A 76 -8.62 7.97 -2.96
N PHE A 77 -8.23 7.10 -3.89
CA PHE A 77 -6.97 7.20 -4.63
C PHE A 77 -7.15 6.64 -6.05
N THR A 78 -6.22 6.98 -6.96
CA THR A 78 -6.15 6.37 -8.30
C THR A 78 -5.30 5.11 -8.21
N PRO A 79 -5.86 3.92 -8.47
CA PRO A 79 -5.06 2.69 -8.48
C PRO A 79 -3.96 2.73 -9.53
N VAL A 80 -2.80 2.16 -9.20
CA VAL A 80 -1.69 2.00 -10.14
C VAL A 80 -1.77 0.63 -10.81
N ASN A 81 -1.15 0.48 -11.98
CA ASN A 81 -1.05 -0.81 -12.67
C ASN A 81 -0.09 -1.75 -11.92
N THR A 82 -0.58 -2.40 -10.86
CA THR A 82 0.22 -3.33 -10.05
C THR A 82 0.66 -4.56 -10.83
N ILE A 83 -0.05 -4.96 -11.90
CA ILE A 83 0.39 -6.06 -12.78
C ILE A 83 1.71 -5.70 -13.48
N GLY A 84 1.79 -4.49 -14.05
CA GLY A 84 3.01 -4.00 -14.68
C GLY A 84 4.18 -3.94 -13.71
N LEU A 85 3.94 -3.33 -12.53
CA LEU A 85 4.97 -3.20 -11.49
C LEU A 85 5.45 -4.56 -10.97
N ARG A 86 4.55 -5.53 -10.78
CA ARG A 86 4.94 -6.89 -10.35
C ARG A 86 5.80 -7.60 -11.38
N ARG A 87 5.56 -7.39 -12.68
CA ARG A 87 6.40 -7.96 -13.75
C ARG A 87 7.81 -7.36 -13.71
N GLU A 88 7.92 -6.04 -13.58
CA GLU A 88 9.21 -5.36 -13.42
C GLU A 88 10.00 -5.87 -12.21
N ILE A 89 9.33 -6.03 -11.06
CA ILE A 89 9.95 -6.60 -9.86
C ILE A 89 10.39 -8.04 -10.12
N ALA A 90 9.54 -8.86 -10.75
CA ALA A 90 9.85 -10.26 -11.05
C ALA A 90 11.07 -10.39 -11.97
N ASP A 91 11.17 -9.58 -13.02
CA ASP A 91 12.31 -9.58 -13.94
C ASP A 91 13.62 -9.25 -13.20
N ALA A 92 13.59 -8.28 -12.27
CA ALA A 92 14.73 -7.95 -11.43
C ALA A 92 15.13 -9.09 -10.48
N VAL A 93 14.15 -9.73 -9.82
CA VAL A 93 14.36 -10.88 -8.94
C VAL A 93 14.96 -12.06 -9.71
N ILE A 94 14.41 -12.39 -10.88
CA ILE A 94 14.87 -13.50 -11.73
C ILE A 94 16.31 -13.25 -12.18
N LYS A 95 16.63 -12.03 -12.62
CA LYS A 95 17.98 -11.67 -13.07
C LYS A 95 19.03 -11.84 -11.97
N VAL A 96 18.68 -11.53 -10.71
CA VAL A 96 19.60 -11.65 -9.57
C VAL A 96 19.56 -13.05 -8.95
N GLY A 97 18.49 -13.83 -9.18
CA GLY A 97 18.31 -15.19 -8.67
C GLY A 97 18.01 -15.28 -7.16
N LYS A 98 17.72 -14.14 -6.52
CA LYS A 98 17.42 -14.02 -5.08
C LYS A 98 16.65 -12.73 -4.80
N TYR A 99 16.27 -12.52 -3.54
CA TYR A 99 15.72 -11.24 -3.11
C TYR A 99 16.72 -10.10 -3.44
N PRO A 100 16.31 -9.07 -4.24
CA PRO A 100 17.23 -8.12 -4.84
C PRO A 100 17.66 -6.97 -3.91
N PHE A 101 17.47 -7.11 -2.59
CA PHE A 101 17.84 -6.13 -1.55
C PHE A 101 18.57 -6.79 -0.39
#